data_AF-A0A0Q5UYF7-F1
#
_entry.id   AF-A0A0Q5UYF7-F1
#
_cell.length_a   1.000
_cell.length_b   1.000
_cell.length_c   1.000
_cell.angle_alpha   90.00
_cell.angle_beta   90.00
_cell.angle_gamma   90.00
#
_symmetry.space_group_name_H-M   'P 1'
#
loop_
_entity.id
_entity.type
_entity.pdbx_description
1 polymer ?
#
loop_
_entity_poly.entity_id
_entity_poly.type
_entity_poly.pdbx_seq_one_letter_code
_entity_poly.pdbx_strand_id
1 'polypeptide(L)'
;MPTLDRHDDVFVLDLGDTENRFHPDWLTAVHSALDEVDIGLPFTVGMSALVQARLVPQTAHEAMTTGRRYGGDDARTAGIVEHAVAEDAVRGAAVELAAAQTGRAGPTLGTIKARM
;
A
#
# COMPACT_ATOMS: atom_id res chain seq x y z
N MET A 1 3.34 11.45 -6.99
CA MET A 1 2.30 10.47 -7.36
C MET A 1 3.01 9.26 -7.95
N PRO A 2 2.52 8.04 -7.73
CA PRO A 2 3.17 6.88 -8.33
C PRO A 2 3.04 6.94 -9.85
N THR A 3 4.16 6.78 -10.56
CA THR A 3 4.20 6.72 -12.03
C THR A 3 4.84 5.42 -12.44
N LEU A 4 4.26 4.80 -13.47
CA LEU A 4 4.81 3.60 -14.07
C LEU A 4 5.42 3.99 -15.41
N ASP A 5 6.74 4.08 -15.43
CA ASP A 5 7.51 4.43 -16.60
C ASP A 5 8.15 3.17 -17.20
N ARG A 6 8.16 3.09 -18.53
CA ARG A 6 8.75 1.97 -19.25
C ARG A 6 10.05 2.42 -19.91
N HIS A 7 11.15 1.76 -19.54
CA HIS A 7 12.46 1.89 -20.16
C HIS A 7 12.82 0.57 -20.83
N ASP A 8 12.56 0.48 -22.14
CA ASP A 8 12.78 -0.72 -22.96
C ASP A 8 12.02 -1.96 -22.40
N ASP A 9 12.75 -2.92 -21.85
CA ASP A 9 12.21 -4.15 -21.26
C ASP A 9 11.98 -4.05 -19.74
N VAL A 10 12.28 -2.89 -19.14
CA VAL A 10 12.19 -2.66 -17.71
C VAL A 10 11.05 -1.70 -17.38
N PHE A 11 10.22 -2.08 -16.42
CA PHE A 11 9.20 -1.22 -15.84
C PHE A 11 9.72 -0.62 -14.53
N VAL A 12 9.74 0.70 -14.45
CA VAL A 12 10.12 1.45 -13.26
C VAL A 12 8.84 2.02 -12.65
N LEU A 13 8.51 1.52 -11.47
CA LEU A 13 7.40 2.04 -10.66
C LEU A 13 7.98 3.05 -9.67
N ASP A 14 7.88 4.34 -10.02
CA ASP A 14 8.09 5.44 -9.09
C ASP A 14 6.87 5.50 -8.15
N LEU A 15 7.09 5.63 -6.84
CA LEU A 15 6.01 5.71 -5.84
C LEU A 15 5.71 7.15 -5.40
N GLY A 16 6.53 8.12 -5.81
CA GLY A 16 6.48 9.53 -5.46
C GLY A 16 7.03 9.86 -4.06
N ASP A 17 7.27 11.15 -3.81
CA ASP A 17 7.97 11.67 -2.62
C ASP A 17 7.24 11.47 -1.29
N THR A 18 5.96 11.11 -1.32
CA THR A 18 5.16 10.95 -0.11
C THR A 18 5.06 9.48 0.25
N GLU A 19 5.67 9.10 1.37
CA GLU A 19 5.55 7.79 2.02
C GLU A 19 4.13 7.50 2.54
N ASN A 20 3.08 8.06 1.92
CA ASN A 20 1.70 7.87 2.33
C ASN A 20 1.22 6.52 1.79
N ARG A 21 1.42 5.48 2.63
CA ARG A 21 1.19 4.05 2.33
C ARG A 21 -0.27 3.68 2.05
N PHE A 22 -1.17 4.65 2.17
CA PHE A 22 -2.61 4.58 1.86
C PHE A 22 -3.05 5.73 0.95
N HIS A 23 -2.19 6.17 0.04
CA HIS A 23 -2.65 7.06 -1.02
C HIS A 23 -3.76 6.34 -1.82
N PRO A 24 -4.89 7.01 -2.14
CA PRO A 24 -6.00 6.39 -2.87
C PRO A 24 -5.57 5.63 -4.13
N ASP A 25 -4.54 6.11 -4.81
CA ASP A 25 -4.00 5.44 -6.02
C ASP A 25 -3.36 4.08 -5.73
N TRP A 26 -2.66 3.92 -4.60
CA TRP A 26 -2.09 2.63 -4.20
C TRP A 26 -3.21 1.63 -3.89
N LEU A 27 -4.22 2.06 -3.13
CA LEU A 27 -5.39 1.24 -2.82
C LEU A 27 -6.12 0.83 -4.10
N THR A 28 -6.23 1.76 -5.06
CA THR A 28 -6.86 1.51 -6.37
C THR A 28 -6.04 0.50 -7.18
N ALA A 29 -4.72 0.65 -7.23
CA ALA A 29 -3.84 -0.26 -7.96
C ALA A 29 -3.86 -1.68 -7.37
N VAL A 30 -3.88 -1.82 -6.03
CA VAL A 30 -4.01 -3.13 -5.37
C VAL A 30 -5.39 -3.72 -5.63
N HIS A 31 -6.46 -2.95 -5.55
CA HIS A 31 -7.80 -3.44 -5.83
C HIS A 31 -7.95 -3.92 -7.27
N SER A 32 -7.44 -3.14 -8.23
CA SER A 32 -7.44 -3.50 -9.66
C SER A 32 -6.60 -4.74 -9.93
N ALA A 33 -5.45 -4.88 -9.26
CA ALA A 33 -4.67 -6.11 -9.35
C ALA A 33 -5.50 -7.30 -8.85
N LEU A 34 -6.10 -7.22 -7.66
CA LEU A 34 -6.92 -8.33 -7.14
C LEU A 34 -8.12 -8.67 -8.05
N ASP A 35 -8.72 -7.69 -8.74
CA ASP A 35 -9.78 -7.94 -9.72
C ASP A 35 -9.28 -8.79 -10.91
N GLU A 36 -8.01 -8.65 -11.32
CA GLU A 36 -7.42 -9.46 -12.40
C GLU A 36 -7.44 -10.96 -12.07
N VAL A 37 -7.23 -11.35 -10.80
CA VAL A 37 -7.34 -12.75 -10.36
C VAL A 37 -8.75 -13.28 -10.61
N ASP A 38 -9.76 -12.50 -10.22
CA ASP A 38 -11.16 -12.90 -10.27
C ASP A 38 -11.64 -13.13 -11.71
N ILE A 39 -11.02 -12.47 -12.70
CA ILE A 39 -11.30 -12.63 -14.13
C ILE A 39 -10.26 -13.47 -14.90
N GLY A 40 -9.31 -14.09 -14.19
CA GLY A 40 -8.32 -15.02 -14.75
C GLY A 40 -7.18 -14.36 -15.53
N LEU A 41 -6.90 -13.08 -15.29
CA LEU A 41 -5.77 -12.37 -15.87
C LEU A 41 -4.55 -12.44 -14.92
N PRO A 42 -3.34 -12.65 -15.46
CA PRO A 42 -2.13 -12.59 -14.66
C PRO A 42 -1.76 -11.15 -14.34
N PHE A 43 -1.27 -10.93 -13.11
CA PHE A 43 -0.74 -9.63 -12.71
C PHE A 43 0.46 -9.24 -13.54
N THR A 44 0.56 -7.95 -13.81
CA THR A 44 1.82 -7.39 -14.32
C THR A 44 2.96 -7.59 -13.31
N VAL A 45 4.20 -7.55 -13.80
CA VAL A 45 5.40 -7.65 -12.94
C VAL A 45 5.41 -6.53 -11.88
N GLY A 46 5.04 -5.31 -12.27
CA GLY A 46 4.96 -4.17 -11.35
C GLY A 46 3.92 -4.35 -10.25
N MET A 47 2.73 -4.85 -10.59
CA MET A 47 1.67 -5.15 -9.60
C MET A 47 2.11 -6.25 -8.63
N SER A 48 2.69 -7.34 -9.14
CA SER A 48 3.19 -8.43 -8.31
C SER A 48 4.27 -7.96 -7.34
N ALA A 49 5.24 -7.19 -7.84
CA ALA A 49 6.31 -6.63 -7.03
C ALA A 49 5.75 -5.69 -5.94
N LEU A 50 4.75 -4.86 -6.28
CA LEU A 50 4.13 -3.96 -5.33
C LEU A 50 3.39 -4.70 -4.21
N VAL A 51 2.62 -5.74 -4.53
CA VAL A 51 1.92 -6.55 -3.52
C VAL A 51 2.92 -7.27 -2.62
N GLN A 52 3.94 -7.90 -3.20
CA GLN A 52 4.97 -8.64 -2.47
C GLN A 52 5.87 -7.75 -1.60
N ALA A 53 6.14 -6.52 -2.03
CA ALA A 53 6.92 -5.57 -1.26
C ALA A 53 6.16 -5.00 -0.05
N ARG A 54 4.82 -5.06 -0.05
CA ARG A 54 3.98 -4.40 0.95
C ARG A 54 3.25 -5.34 1.89
N LEU A 55 2.91 -6.54 1.44
CA LEU A 55 2.26 -7.54 2.26
C LEU A 55 3.26 -8.54 2.79
N VAL A 56 3.00 -9.08 3.97
CA VAL A 56 3.75 -10.25 4.45
C VAL A 56 3.57 -11.41 3.46
N PRO A 57 4.58 -12.28 3.27
CA PRO A 57 4.56 -13.28 2.20
C PRO A 57 3.31 -14.17 2.18
N GLN A 58 2.78 -14.52 3.36
CA GLN A 58 1.58 -15.35 3.51
C GLN A 58 0.33 -14.61 3.00
N THR A 59 0.15 -13.36 3.44
CA THR A 59 -0.98 -12.51 3.02
C THR A 59 -0.89 -12.16 1.54
N ALA A 60 0.32 -11.93 1.01
CA ALA A 60 0.56 -11.76 -0.41
C ALA A 60 0.11 -13.01 -1.19
N HIS A 61 0.58 -14.19 -0.80
CA HIS A 61 0.21 -15.44 -1.47
C HIS A 61 -1.30 -15.67 -1.49
N GLU A 62 -1.97 -15.51 -0.35
CA GLU A 62 -3.42 -15.68 -0.26
C GLU A 62 -4.15 -14.67 -1.14
N ALA A 63 -3.85 -13.37 -1.01
CA ALA A 63 -4.51 -12.33 -1.78
C ALA A 63 -4.29 -12.51 -3.29
N MET A 64 -3.05 -12.76 -3.71
CA MET A 64 -2.70 -12.88 -5.13
C MET A 64 -3.25 -14.15 -5.81
N THR A 65 -3.53 -15.22 -5.06
CA THR A 65 -4.04 -16.48 -5.64
C THR A 65 -5.54 -16.67 -5.52
N THR A 66 -6.19 -15.94 -4.61
CA THR A 66 -7.62 -16.10 -4.31
C THR A 66 -8.47 -14.87 -4.56
N GLY A 67 -7.86 -13.70 -4.81
CA GLY A 67 -8.59 -12.43 -4.89
C GLY A 67 -9.17 -11.95 -3.54
N ARG A 68 -8.79 -12.59 -2.41
CA ARG A 68 -9.38 -12.32 -1.08
C ARG A 68 -9.33 -10.83 -0.74
N ARG A 69 -10.48 -10.31 -0.29
CA ARG A 69 -10.65 -8.97 0.27
C ARG A 69 -10.60 -9.00 1.80
N TYR A 70 -10.09 -7.94 2.38
CA TYR A 70 -9.91 -7.81 3.83
C TYR A 70 -10.72 -6.61 4.33
N GLY A 71 -11.62 -6.85 5.29
CA GLY A 71 -12.21 -5.78 6.11
C GLY A 71 -11.20 -5.22 7.11
N GLY A 72 -11.54 -4.16 7.84
CA GLY A 72 -10.60 -3.47 8.75
C GLY A 72 -9.89 -4.40 9.74
N ASP A 73 -10.63 -5.16 10.54
CA ASP A 73 -10.04 -6.06 11.54
C ASP A 73 -9.28 -7.24 10.94
N ASP A 74 -9.78 -7.78 9.82
CA ASP A 74 -9.09 -8.83 9.08
C ASP A 74 -7.76 -8.32 8.50
N ALA A 75 -7.76 -7.11 7.95
CA ALA A 75 -6.58 -6.45 7.41
C ALA A 75 -5.54 -6.20 8.51
N ARG A 76 -5.98 -5.80 9.71
CA ARG A 76 -5.10 -5.65 10.87
C ARG A 76 -4.50 -6.99 11.29
N THR A 77 -5.33 -8.03 11.38
CA THR A 77 -4.89 -9.39 11.73
C THR A 77 -3.92 -9.96 10.70
N ALA A 78 -4.13 -9.67 9.42
CA ALA A 78 -3.28 -10.08 8.31
C ALA A 78 -2.01 -9.22 8.14
N GLY A 79 -1.80 -8.22 9.00
CA GLY A 79 -0.63 -7.33 8.96
C GLY A 79 -0.62 -6.34 7.80
N ILE A 80 -1.77 -6.08 7.18
CA ILE A 80 -1.93 -5.12 6.08
C ILE A 80 -1.99 -3.69 6.61
N VAL A 81 -2.66 -3.50 7.76
CA VAL A 81 -2.80 -2.20 8.43
C VAL A 81 -2.37 -2.29 9.88
N GLU A 82 -1.85 -1.19 10.42
CA GLU A 82 -1.43 -1.13 11.83
C GLU A 82 -2.63 -1.00 12.78
N HIS A 83 -3.65 -0.23 12.37
CA HIS A 83 -4.83 0.08 13.18
C HIS A 83 -6.10 -0.12 12.34
N ALA A 84 -7.12 -0.69 12.97
CA ALA A 84 -8.48 -0.76 12.46
C ALA A 84 -9.41 -0.14 13.51
N VAL A 85 -10.22 0.83 13.09
CA VAL A 85 -11.15 1.57 13.94
C VAL A 85 -12.48 1.72 13.22
N ALA A 86 -13.53 2.05 13.97
CA ALA A 86 -14.83 2.38 13.39
C ALA A 86 -14.72 3.61 12.47
N GLU A 87 -15.58 3.66 11.45
CA GLU A 87 -15.54 4.68 10.39
C GLU A 87 -15.54 6.12 10.94
N ASP A 88 -16.41 6.39 11.91
CA ASP A 88 -16.55 7.68 12.58
C ASP A 88 -15.31 8.07 13.41
N ALA A 89 -14.51 7.09 13.83
CA ALA A 89 -13.28 7.29 14.57
C ALA A 89 -12.02 7.44 13.70
N VAL A 90 -12.07 7.07 12.40
CA VAL A 90 -10.90 7.05 11.50
C VAL A 90 -10.15 8.39 11.51
N ARG A 91 -10.88 9.50 11.33
CA ARG A 91 -10.27 10.83 11.26
C ARG A 91 -9.61 11.23 12.59
N GLY A 92 -10.28 10.95 13.70
CA GLY A 92 -9.78 11.26 15.04
C GLY A 92 -8.47 10.53 15.31
N ALA A 93 -8.48 9.20 15.13
CA ALA A 93 -7.30 8.35 15.32
C ALA A 93 -6.12 8.77 14.41
N ALA A 94 -6.39 9.08 13.15
CA ALA A 94 -5.36 9.53 12.21
C ALA A 94 -4.70 10.85 12.67
N VAL A 95 -5.50 11.81 13.15
CA VAL A 95 -4.98 13.10 13.66
C VAL A 95 -4.15 12.90 14.91
N GLU A 96 -4.59 12.05 15.85
CA GLU A 96 -3.83 11.75 17.07
C GLU A 96 -2.47 11.11 16.75
N LEU A 97 -2.46 10.10 15.87
CA LEU A 97 -1.21 9.46 15.42
C LEU A 97 -0.28 10.47 14.75
N ALA A 98 -0.81 11.33 13.87
CA ALA A 98 -0.01 12.36 13.21
C ALA A 98 0.53 13.42 14.18
N ALA A 99 -0.29 13.85 15.15
CA ALA A 99 0.11 14.83 16.16
C ALA A 99 1.32 14.35 16.97
N ALA A 100 1.35 13.05 17.33
CA ALA A 100 2.47 12.43 18.03
C ALA A 100 3.80 12.41 17.23
N GLN A 101 3.74 12.63 15.91
CA GLN A 101 4.91 12.64 15.02
C GLN A 101 5.42 14.04 14.68
N THR A 102 4.71 15.10 15.09
CA THR A 102 5.04 16.49 14.72
C THR A 102 6.46 16.91 15.08
N GLY A 103 6.99 16.46 16.22
CA GLY A 103 8.37 16.73 16.64
C GLY A 103 9.45 16.10 15.74
N ARG A 104 9.08 15.17 14.85
CA ARG A 104 9.97 14.54 13.86
C ARG A 104 9.86 15.18 12.48
N ALA A 105 8.94 16.13 12.28
CA ALA A 105 8.73 16.76 10.99
C ALA A 105 9.92 17.64 10.60
N GLY A 106 10.49 17.40 9.42
CA GLY A 106 11.58 18.21 8.91
C GLY A 106 12.34 17.55 7.76
N PRO A 107 13.39 18.22 7.24
CA PRO A 107 14.15 17.76 6.08
C PRO A 107 14.81 16.39 6.27
N THR A 108 15.21 16.05 7.50
CA THR A 108 15.79 14.75 7.84
C THR A 108 14.78 13.62 7.60
N LEU A 109 13.55 13.76 8.10
CA LEU A 109 12.50 12.77 7.87
C LEU A 109 12.17 12.66 6.37
N GLY A 110 12.11 13.78 5.65
CA GLY A 110 11.94 13.77 4.19
C GLY A 110 13.05 13.00 3.46
N THR A 111 14.30 13.19 3.88
CA THR A 111 15.46 12.50 3.30
C THR A 111 15.45 11.00 3.59
N ILE A 112 15.04 10.60 4.81
CA ILE A 112 14.88 9.18 5.16
C ILE A 112 13.83 8.54 4.24
N LYS A 113 12.67 9.18 4.09
CA LYS A 113 11.56 8.67 3.28
C LYS A 113 11.91 8.53 1.80
N ALA A 114 12.67 9.47 1.24
CA ALA A 114 13.10 9.42 -0.17
C ALA A 114 14.13 8.31 -0.47
N ARG A 115 14.71 7.69 0.57
CA ARG A 115 15.72 6.62 0.45
C ARG A 115 15.18 5.24 0.80
N MET A 116 13.93 5.16 1.25
CA MET A 116 13.21 3.91 1.51
C MET A 116 12.53 3.42 0.24
#